data_AF-A0A518EX83-F1
#
_entry.id   AF-A0A518EX83-F1
#
_cell.length_a   1.000
_cell.length_b   1.000
_cell.length_c   1.000
_cell.angle_alpha   90.00
_cell.angle_beta   90.00
_cell.angle_gamma   90.00
#
_symmetry.space_group_name_H-M   'P 1'
#
loop_
_entity.id
_entity.type
_entity.pdbx_description
1 polymer ?
#
loop_
_entity_poly.entity_id
_entity_poly.type
_entity_poly.pdbx_seq_one_letter_code
_entity_poly.pdbx_strand_id
1 'polypeptide(L)'
;MTSHHSSGPASSNSSGGSSGGSSGGSSGGPLGGAAWDFDAWGEGLTDSQVALQADLSCLVDGELDEVAAARAMVRLEDSAECQIFLDDIRRFARLHRDLSDPQRLEARIAMLGAGEIAKAAENIDLAHRLATIFYQLGKAYTLSAIDGPGFRERVFEAAVPVQDAKTQGRGFVDGVVSSGRADEAHSAEAVGAMEMGEERSTWGGRSDWLEARHLLNGRLEQIADPLEKGRRLLSQSIEIDPSHEEARIYLAYVYSREGKKLKAASLYRDVFDTALSLSNRGHAAMQLGRLHFLEGDVHEALILWRWMNISGLSSDEARFNVVRFNIGVAYAQQGRDQRALDSFRDLLDAQLRAGGEASDIAALFVENPDARKIFEARPGFLAQLMKQLPELFEANEVSKS
;
A
#
# COMPACT_ATOMS: atom_id res chain seq x y z
N MET A 1 -32.10 -58.57 -15.47
CA MET A 1 -33.47 -59.09 -15.64
C MET A 1 -34.36 -58.13 -14.87
N THR A 2 -35.21 -57.28 -15.41
CA THR A 2 -35.94 -57.24 -16.68
C THR A 2 -36.21 -55.76 -17.02
N SER A 3 -36.21 -55.51 -18.33
CA SER A 3 -36.66 -54.34 -19.06
C SER A 3 -37.96 -53.70 -18.56
N HIS A 4 -38.12 -52.38 -18.78
CA HIS A 4 -39.18 -51.88 -19.67
C HIS A 4 -38.86 -50.48 -20.25
N HIS A 5 -39.01 -50.42 -21.58
CA HIS A 5 -39.00 -49.25 -22.46
C HIS A 5 -40.15 -48.28 -22.20
N SER A 6 -39.94 -47.00 -22.55
CA SER A 6 -40.69 -46.25 -23.59
C SER A 6 -40.52 -44.74 -23.30
N SER A 7 -39.82 -43.97 -24.15
CA SER A 7 -40.31 -43.32 -25.38
C SER A 7 -40.39 -41.81 -25.15
N GLY A 8 -39.56 -41.04 -25.89
CA GLY A 8 -39.79 -39.60 -26.10
C GLY A 8 -41.04 -39.34 -26.96
N PRO A 9 -41.45 -38.08 -27.17
CA PRO A 9 -40.68 -37.23 -28.08
C PRO A 9 -40.61 -35.72 -27.77
N ALA A 10 -39.58 -35.11 -28.36
CA ALA A 10 -39.43 -33.81 -29.00
C ALA A 10 -40.28 -32.57 -28.63
N SER A 11 -39.52 -31.49 -28.38
CA SER A 11 -39.65 -30.11 -28.90
C SER A 11 -40.82 -29.21 -28.47
N SER A 12 -40.49 -28.08 -27.82
CA SER A 12 -40.80 -26.74 -28.35
C SER A 12 -40.16 -25.63 -27.50
N ASN A 13 -39.61 -24.64 -28.19
CA ASN A 13 -39.12 -23.36 -27.69
C ASN A 13 -40.24 -22.50 -27.09
N SER A 14 -39.97 -21.85 -25.97
CA SER A 14 -40.43 -20.49 -25.61
C SER A 14 -39.61 -20.04 -24.40
N SER A 15 -38.66 -19.10 -24.51
CA SER A 15 -38.79 -17.63 -24.59
C SER A 15 -39.52 -16.99 -23.41
N GLY A 16 -38.75 -16.21 -22.63
CA GLY A 16 -39.22 -15.29 -21.59
C GLY A 16 -39.37 -15.96 -20.22
N GLY A 17 -38.76 -15.51 -19.15
CA GLY A 17 -38.15 -14.23 -18.84
C GLY A 17 -38.27 -14.04 -17.33
N SER A 18 -37.20 -13.55 -16.71
CA SER A 18 -37.18 -12.91 -15.39
C SER A 18 -37.39 -13.78 -14.16
N SER A 19 -36.27 -14.29 -13.62
CA SER A 19 -36.11 -14.45 -12.17
C SER A 19 -34.69 -14.07 -11.75
N GLY A 20 -34.60 -13.02 -10.93
CA GLY A 20 -33.54 -12.83 -9.95
C GLY A 20 -32.24 -12.20 -10.44
N GLY A 21 -32.09 -10.89 -10.24
CA GLY A 21 -30.80 -10.24 -10.36
C GLY A 21 -30.81 -8.80 -9.88
N SER A 22 -30.33 -8.56 -8.66
CA SER A 22 -29.36 -7.49 -8.35
C SER A 22 -29.06 -7.48 -6.86
N SER A 23 -28.03 -8.24 -6.51
CA SER A 23 -27.22 -8.09 -5.30
C SER A 23 -25.87 -7.49 -5.70
N GLY A 24 -25.36 -6.57 -4.88
CA GLY A 24 -23.99 -6.01 -4.96
C GLY A 24 -23.88 -4.82 -5.90
N GLY A 25 -23.20 -3.72 -5.59
CA GLY A 25 -22.14 -3.51 -4.61
C GLY A 25 -21.12 -2.61 -5.29
N SER A 26 -21.11 -1.32 -4.91
CA SER A 26 -20.22 -0.30 -5.47
C SER A 26 -18.89 -0.32 -4.73
N SER A 27 -17.78 -0.52 -5.45
CA SER A 27 -16.41 -0.36 -4.97
C SER A 27 -15.61 0.42 -6.02
N GLY A 28 -15.26 1.66 -5.71
CA GLY A 28 -14.25 2.44 -6.44
C GLY A 28 -12.87 2.11 -5.87
N GLY A 29 -11.92 1.89 -6.77
CA GLY A 29 -10.59 1.37 -6.48
C GLY A 29 -9.65 2.35 -5.79
N PRO A 30 -8.47 1.85 -5.40
CA PRO A 30 -7.26 2.35 -6.02
C PRO A 30 -6.15 1.32 -6.31
N LEU A 31 -5.22 1.82 -7.13
CA LEU A 31 -4.17 1.17 -7.91
C LEU A 31 -2.99 0.61 -7.09
N GLY A 32 -2.44 -0.51 -7.58
CA GLY A 32 -0.98 -0.69 -7.62
C GLY A 32 -0.42 -2.09 -7.34
N GLY A 33 -1.22 -3.14 -7.26
CA GLY A 33 -0.79 -4.47 -6.80
C GLY A 33 -0.23 -5.39 -7.89
N ALA A 34 0.43 -4.89 -8.94
CA ALA A 34 0.71 -5.72 -10.12
C ALA A 34 2.01 -6.56 -10.04
N ALA A 35 2.07 -7.48 -9.07
CA ALA A 35 2.76 -8.74 -9.30
C ALA A 35 1.75 -9.84 -9.69
N TRP A 36 0.50 -9.79 -9.17
CA TRP A 36 -0.61 -10.68 -9.56
C TRP A 36 -1.94 -10.03 -9.19
N ASP A 37 -2.40 -9.04 -9.97
CA ASP A 37 -3.68 -8.35 -9.77
C ASP A 37 -4.66 -8.73 -10.89
N PHE A 38 -5.77 -9.40 -10.53
CA PHE A 38 -6.82 -9.80 -11.46
C PHE A 38 -7.85 -8.67 -11.72
N ASP A 39 -7.77 -7.54 -10.99
CA ASP A 39 -8.72 -6.40 -11.09
C ASP A 39 -8.31 -5.31 -12.10
N ALA A 40 -7.26 -5.52 -12.91
CA ALA A 40 -6.71 -4.57 -13.89
C ALA A 40 -7.63 -4.22 -15.10
N TRP A 41 -8.89 -4.66 -15.12
CA TRP A 41 -9.81 -4.46 -16.26
C TRP A 41 -10.87 -3.36 -16.01
N GLY A 42 -10.79 -2.62 -14.90
CA GLY A 42 -11.92 -1.78 -14.42
C GLY A 42 -11.81 -0.26 -14.50
N GLU A 43 -10.64 0.36 -14.34
CA GLU A 43 -10.49 1.84 -14.38
C GLU A 43 -9.08 2.23 -14.88
N GLY A 44 -8.86 2.91 -16.01
CA GLY A 44 -9.72 3.26 -17.14
C GLY A 44 -8.80 3.60 -18.30
N LEU A 45 -8.75 2.73 -19.31
CA LEU A 45 -8.04 2.96 -20.57
C LEU A 45 -8.52 4.28 -21.17
N THR A 46 -7.63 5.05 -21.81
CA THR A 46 -8.07 6.24 -22.54
C THR A 46 -9.07 5.83 -23.62
N ASP A 47 -9.98 6.72 -24.03
CA ASP A 47 -10.98 6.40 -25.06
C ASP A 47 -10.33 5.80 -26.32
N SER A 48 -9.10 6.23 -26.65
CA SER A 48 -8.28 5.67 -27.73
C SER A 48 -7.79 4.24 -27.45
N GLN A 49 -7.40 3.92 -26.22
CA GLN A 49 -6.97 2.58 -25.83
C GLN A 49 -8.15 1.61 -25.72
N VAL A 50 -9.32 2.06 -25.22
CA VAL A 50 -10.57 1.27 -25.23
C VAL A 50 -10.98 0.94 -26.67
N ALA A 51 -10.96 1.93 -27.56
CA ALA A 51 -11.26 1.73 -28.96
C ALA A 51 -10.26 0.78 -29.63
N LEU A 52 -8.96 0.93 -29.34
CA LEU A 52 -7.93 0.01 -29.84
C LEU A 52 -8.11 -1.41 -29.30
N GLN A 53 -8.45 -1.59 -28.03
CA GLN A 53 -8.69 -2.90 -27.43
C GLN A 53 -9.84 -3.64 -28.14
N ALA A 54 -10.96 -2.94 -28.35
CA ALA A 54 -12.10 -3.50 -29.06
C ALA A 54 -11.73 -3.88 -30.50
N ASP A 55 -11.02 -3.00 -31.20
CA ASP A 55 -10.54 -3.27 -32.56
C ASP A 55 -9.56 -4.48 -32.58
N LEU A 56 -8.64 -4.60 -31.63
CA LEU A 56 -7.73 -5.75 -31.57
C LEU A 56 -8.47 -7.06 -31.28
N SER A 57 -9.50 -7.04 -30.42
CA SER A 57 -10.35 -8.21 -30.16
C SER A 57 -11.06 -8.67 -31.43
N CYS A 58 -11.77 -7.76 -32.11
CA CYS A 58 -12.46 -8.07 -33.35
C CYS A 58 -11.50 -8.49 -34.47
N LEU A 59 -10.27 -7.98 -34.49
CA LEU A 59 -9.25 -8.36 -35.48
C LEU A 59 -8.77 -9.79 -35.26
N VAL A 60 -8.57 -10.20 -34.01
CA VAL A 60 -8.20 -11.57 -33.63
C VAL A 60 -9.33 -12.55 -33.98
N ASP A 61 -10.57 -12.14 -33.76
CA ASP A 61 -11.76 -12.94 -34.05
C ASP A 61 -12.14 -12.92 -35.55
N GLY A 62 -11.46 -12.12 -36.37
CA GLY A 62 -11.69 -12.00 -37.82
C GLY A 62 -12.97 -11.25 -38.19
N GLU A 63 -13.53 -10.49 -37.26
CA GLU A 63 -14.81 -9.78 -37.36
C GLU A 63 -14.67 -8.35 -37.92
N LEU A 64 -13.44 -7.92 -38.18
CA LEU A 64 -13.11 -6.57 -38.65
C LEU A 64 -12.99 -6.50 -40.18
N ASP A 65 -13.62 -5.48 -40.79
CA ASP A 65 -13.44 -5.17 -42.21
C ASP A 65 -12.08 -4.50 -42.50
N GLU A 66 -11.62 -4.56 -43.75
CA GLU A 66 -10.29 -4.06 -44.16
C GLU A 66 -10.09 -2.56 -43.84
N VAL A 67 -11.14 -1.75 -43.95
CA VAL A 67 -11.06 -0.30 -43.73
C VAL A 67 -10.94 0.00 -42.24
N ALA A 68 -11.66 -0.74 -41.41
CA ALA A 68 -11.63 -0.61 -39.97
C ALA A 68 -10.32 -1.19 -39.38
N ALA A 69 -9.78 -2.27 -39.94
CA ALA A 69 -8.46 -2.79 -39.59
C ALA A 69 -7.35 -1.79 -39.91
N ALA A 70 -7.42 -1.13 -41.08
CA ALA A 70 -6.47 -0.06 -41.43
C ALA A 70 -6.54 1.13 -40.46
N ARG A 71 -7.75 1.54 -40.03
CA ARG A 71 -7.91 2.60 -39.02
C ARG A 71 -7.33 2.21 -37.65
N ALA A 72 -7.48 0.96 -37.25
CA ALA A 72 -6.90 0.46 -36.01
C ALA A 72 -5.35 0.49 -36.05
N MET A 73 -4.76 0.12 -37.19
CA MET A 73 -3.30 0.20 -37.40
C MET A 73 -2.79 1.65 -37.42
N VAL A 74 -3.50 2.57 -38.09
CA VAL A 74 -3.12 3.99 -38.07
C VAL A 74 -3.22 4.57 -36.65
N ARG A 75 -4.24 4.21 -35.87
CA ARG A 75 -4.36 4.63 -34.46
C ARG A 75 -3.21 4.12 -33.60
N LEU A 76 -2.74 2.90 -33.86
CA LEU A 76 -1.57 2.32 -33.21
C LEU A 76 -0.28 3.06 -33.60
N GLU A 77 -0.12 3.45 -34.87
CA GLU A 77 1.08 4.17 -35.33
C GLU A 77 1.15 5.62 -34.81
N ASP A 78 0.00 6.30 -34.71
CA ASP A 78 -0.06 7.73 -34.36
C ASP A 78 -0.13 8.02 -32.84
N SER A 79 -0.36 7.01 -32.00
CA SER A 79 -0.55 7.19 -30.55
C SER A 79 0.45 6.41 -29.71
N ALA A 80 1.34 7.14 -29.02
CA ALA A 80 2.29 6.55 -28.06
C ALA A 80 1.58 5.79 -26.93
N GLU A 81 0.41 6.26 -26.48
CA GLU A 81 -0.40 5.58 -25.46
C GLU A 81 -0.96 4.24 -25.94
N CYS A 82 -1.32 4.15 -27.23
CA CYS A 82 -1.79 2.91 -27.86
C CYS A 82 -0.66 1.92 -28.10
N GLN A 83 0.56 2.39 -28.39
CA GLN A 83 1.76 1.56 -28.51
C GLN A 83 2.14 0.93 -27.18
N ILE A 84 2.19 1.74 -26.11
CA ILE A 84 2.42 1.26 -24.73
C ILE A 84 1.38 0.20 -24.36
N PHE A 85 0.10 0.47 -24.61
CA PHE A 85 -0.98 -0.48 -24.34
C PHE A 85 -0.84 -1.81 -25.09
N LEU A 86 -0.47 -1.78 -26.38
CA LEU A 86 -0.25 -3.01 -27.15
C LEU A 86 0.97 -3.80 -26.65
N ASP A 87 2.04 -3.12 -26.26
CA ASP A 87 3.23 -3.76 -25.74
C ASP A 87 2.99 -4.41 -24.37
N ASP A 88 2.16 -3.80 -23.52
CA ASP A 88 1.66 -4.39 -22.28
C ASP A 88 0.86 -5.67 -22.54
N ILE A 89 -0.10 -5.66 -23.47
CA ILE A 89 -0.87 -6.86 -23.85
C ILE A 89 0.07 -7.98 -24.32
N ARG A 90 1.04 -7.67 -25.19
CA ARG A 90 2.02 -8.63 -25.70
C ARG A 90 2.90 -9.19 -24.60
N ARG A 91 3.22 -8.40 -23.58
CA ARG A 91 4.01 -8.80 -22.41
C ARG A 91 3.23 -9.78 -21.54
N PHE A 92 1.97 -9.49 -21.22
CA PHE A 92 1.09 -10.41 -20.50
C PHE A 92 0.89 -11.73 -21.24
N ALA A 93 0.64 -11.68 -22.55
CA ALA A 93 0.49 -12.89 -23.37
C ALA A 93 1.75 -13.77 -23.36
N ARG A 94 2.95 -13.17 -23.33
CA ARG A 94 4.23 -13.88 -23.25
C ARG A 94 4.46 -14.49 -21.86
N LEU A 95 4.21 -13.73 -20.79
CA LEU A 95 4.34 -14.21 -19.41
C LEU A 95 3.43 -15.42 -19.17
N HIS A 96 2.16 -15.32 -19.59
CA HIS A 96 1.23 -16.43 -19.52
C HIS A 96 1.68 -17.63 -20.36
N ARG A 97 2.25 -17.41 -21.56
CA ARG A 97 2.76 -18.49 -22.40
C ARG A 97 3.94 -19.22 -21.76
N ASP A 98 4.86 -18.50 -21.13
CA ASP A 98 6.03 -19.09 -20.48
C ASP A 98 5.67 -19.80 -19.16
N LEU A 99 4.68 -19.30 -18.42
CA LEU A 99 4.13 -20.00 -17.24
C LEU A 99 3.31 -21.24 -17.61
N SER A 100 2.66 -21.22 -18.79
CA SER A 100 1.92 -22.36 -19.32
C SER A 100 2.79 -23.44 -19.95
N ASP A 101 4.07 -23.14 -20.23
CA ASP A 101 5.05 -24.06 -20.82
C ASP A 101 6.32 -24.15 -19.94
N PRO A 102 6.34 -25.10 -18.98
CA PRO A 102 7.47 -25.29 -18.07
C PRO A 102 8.82 -25.52 -18.78
N GLN A 103 8.82 -26.16 -19.96
CA GLN A 103 10.06 -26.46 -20.70
C GLN A 103 10.67 -25.20 -21.29
N ARG A 104 9.83 -24.25 -21.71
CA ARG A 104 10.27 -22.96 -22.24
C ARG A 104 10.80 -22.05 -21.14
N LEU A 105 10.16 -22.05 -19.96
CA LEU A 105 10.66 -21.38 -18.77
C LEU A 105 12.00 -21.97 -18.32
N GLU A 106 12.11 -23.31 -18.29
CA GLU A 106 13.37 -24.01 -18.00
C GLU A 106 14.47 -23.68 -19.00
N ALA A 107 14.17 -23.63 -20.30
CA ALA A 107 15.14 -23.23 -21.32
C ALA A 107 15.62 -21.78 -21.14
N ARG A 108 14.72 -20.85 -20.80
CA ARG A 108 15.08 -19.46 -20.49
C ARG A 108 15.97 -19.35 -19.24
N ILE A 109 15.61 -20.07 -18.17
CA ILE A 109 16.41 -20.14 -16.94
C ILE A 109 17.79 -20.79 -17.20
N ALA A 110 17.84 -21.80 -18.08
CA ALA A 110 19.09 -22.43 -18.49
C ALA A 110 19.98 -21.52 -19.35
N MET A 111 19.38 -20.69 -20.22
CA MET A 111 20.11 -19.70 -21.04
C MET A 111 20.75 -18.58 -20.21
N LEU A 112 20.12 -18.18 -19.10
CA LEU A 112 20.67 -17.25 -18.11
C LEU A 112 21.94 -17.80 -17.43
N GLY A 113 22.04 -19.13 -17.26
CA GLY A 113 23.13 -19.74 -16.51
C GLY A 113 23.06 -19.45 -14.99
N ALA A 114 23.35 -20.46 -14.18
CA ALA A 114 23.24 -20.36 -12.71
C ALA A 114 24.11 -19.23 -12.10
N GLY A 115 25.22 -18.87 -12.75
CA GLY A 115 26.11 -17.81 -12.31
C GLY A 115 25.55 -16.39 -12.49
N GLU A 116 24.85 -16.12 -13.59
CA GLU A 116 24.26 -14.78 -13.82
C GLU A 116 23.01 -14.57 -12.95
N ILE A 117 22.23 -15.64 -12.74
CA ILE A 117 21.10 -15.62 -11.79
C ILE A 117 21.59 -15.34 -10.37
N ALA A 118 22.67 -15.99 -9.94
CA ALA A 118 23.24 -15.77 -8.61
C ALA A 118 23.73 -14.32 -8.43
N LYS A 119 24.38 -13.74 -9.45
CA LYS A 119 24.81 -12.34 -9.42
C LYS A 119 23.65 -11.35 -9.43
N ALA A 120 22.62 -11.60 -10.24
CA ALA A 120 21.41 -10.78 -10.25
C ALA A 120 20.71 -10.80 -8.89
N ALA A 121 20.58 -11.98 -8.28
CA ALA A 121 20.03 -12.13 -6.93
C ALA A 121 20.88 -11.42 -5.86
N GLU A 122 22.22 -11.54 -5.92
CA GLU A 122 23.11 -10.82 -5.00
C GLU A 122 22.96 -9.29 -5.16
N ASN A 123 22.86 -8.78 -6.38
CA ASN A 123 22.67 -7.34 -6.61
C ASN A 123 21.33 -6.84 -6.03
N ILE A 124 20.25 -7.60 -6.20
CA ILE A 124 18.95 -7.30 -5.60
C ILE A 124 19.06 -7.31 -4.06
N ASP A 125 19.73 -8.29 -3.46
CA ASP A 125 19.95 -8.33 -2.00
C ASP A 125 20.74 -7.11 -1.51
N LEU A 126 21.83 -6.76 -2.19
CA LEU A 126 22.64 -5.60 -1.85
C LEU A 126 21.85 -4.28 -1.95
N ALA A 127 21.05 -4.13 -3.01
CA ALA A 127 20.15 -2.99 -3.20
C ALA A 127 19.12 -2.91 -2.05
N HIS A 128 18.44 -4.02 -1.76
CA HIS A 128 17.46 -4.10 -0.68
C HIS A 128 18.07 -3.76 0.69
N ARG A 129 19.29 -4.21 0.96
CA ARG A 129 20.03 -3.87 2.18
C ARG A 129 20.38 -2.38 2.26
N LEU A 130 20.77 -1.76 1.14
CA LEU A 130 20.99 -0.31 1.10
C LEU A 130 19.69 0.45 1.34
N ALA A 131 18.60 0.06 0.68
CA ALA A 131 17.27 0.63 0.89
C ALA A 131 16.89 0.56 2.38
N THR A 132 17.09 -0.60 3.01
CA THR A 132 16.86 -0.80 4.44
C THR A 132 17.68 0.17 5.30
N ILE A 133 18.96 0.39 4.99
CA ILE A 133 19.82 1.36 5.69
C ILE A 133 19.25 2.78 5.55
N PHE A 134 18.84 3.15 4.34
CA PHE A 134 18.24 4.46 4.07
C PHE A 134 16.90 4.63 4.78
N TYR A 135 16.04 3.63 4.76
CA TYR A 135 14.82 3.59 5.54
C TYR A 135 15.09 3.82 7.03
N GLN A 136 16.00 3.06 7.64
CA GLN A 136 16.27 3.16 9.08
C GLN A 136 16.81 4.53 9.48
N LEU A 137 17.73 5.08 8.69
CA LEU A 137 18.21 6.45 8.89
C LEU A 137 17.12 7.49 8.66
N GLY A 138 16.33 7.31 7.61
CA GLY A 138 15.24 8.21 7.23
C GLY A 138 14.16 8.29 8.31
N LYS A 139 13.76 7.13 8.84
CA LYS A 139 12.90 6.97 10.01
C LYS A 139 13.50 7.65 11.23
N ALA A 140 14.77 7.40 11.55
CA ALA A 140 15.41 7.99 12.73
C ALA A 140 15.43 9.52 12.68
N TYR A 141 15.77 10.11 11.53
CA TYR A 141 15.73 11.56 11.33
C TYR A 141 14.30 12.12 11.40
N THR A 142 13.34 11.45 10.76
CA THR A 142 11.91 11.83 10.78
C THR A 142 11.37 11.88 12.20
N LEU A 143 11.61 10.82 12.98
CA LEU A 143 11.18 10.74 14.38
C LEU A 143 11.90 11.74 15.28
N SER A 144 13.17 12.06 15.00
CA SER A 144 13.88 13.12 15.74
C SER A 144 13.33 14.52 15.49
N ALA A 145 12.74 14.76 14.31
CA ALA A 145 12.16 16.06 13.95
C ALA A 145 10.74 16.24 14.47
N ILE A 146 9.94 15.17 14.45
CA ILE A 146 8.49 15.24 14.69
C ILE A 146 8.14 14.93 16.14
N ASP A 147 8.91 14.06 16.81
CA ASP A 147 8.49 13.47 18.08
C ASP A 147 9.39 13.87 19.26
N GLY A 148 8.75 14.56 20.22
CA GLY A 148 9.03 14.31 21.64
C GLY A 148 8.58 12.89 22.04
N PRO A 149 8.94 12.38 23.23
CA PRO A 149 9.02 10.95 23.59
C PRO A 149 7.79 10.02 23.34
N GLY A 150 6.62 10.49 22.88
CA GLY A 150 5.37 9.73 22.82
C GLY A 150 5.06 8.91 21.56
N PHE A 151 5.63 9.20 20.39
CA PHE A 151 5.37 8.39 19.17
C PHE A 151 6.25 7.15 19.07
N ARG A 152 7.31 7.08 19.88
CA ARG A 152 8.34 6.03 19.85
C ARG A 152 7.79 4.61 20.06
N GLU A 153 6.55 4.46 20.51
CA GLU A 153 6.02 3.17 20.99
C GLU A 153 4.82 2.62 20.20
N ARG A 154 4.16 3.39 19.33
CA ARG A 154 2.83 2.99 18.84
C ARG A 154 2.74 2.52 17.39
N VAL A 155 3.75 2.75 16.57
CA VAL A 155 3.64 2.46 15.12
C VAL A 155 4.66 1.43 14.63
N PHE A 156 5.94 1.47 15.06
CA PHE A 156 6.97 0.51 14.59
C PHE A 156 8.13 0.38 15.59
N GLU A 157 9.10 -0.52 15.29
CA GLU A 157 10.35 -0.72 16.05
C GLU A 157 11.06 0.59 16.44
N ALA A 158 11.85 0.57 17.52
CA ALA A 158 12.60 1.73 17.98
C ALA A 158 13.54 2.28 16.89
N ALA A 159 13.68 3.60 16.82
CA ALA A 159 14.60 4.26 15.89
C ALA A 159 16.06 3.87 16.20
N VAL A 160 16.84 3.57 15.15
CA VAL A 160 18.27 3.28 15.28
C VAL A 160 19.07 4.53 15.70
N PRO A 161 20.18 4.38 16.46
CA PRO A 161 21.11 5.47 16.71
C PRO A 161 21.68 6.01 15.39
N VAL A 162 21.41 7.30 15.10
CA VAL A 162 21.71 7.91 13.79
C VAL A 162 23.20 7.80 13.41
N GLN A 163 24.12 8.01 14.36
CA GLN A 163 25.56 7.98 14.06
C GLN A 163 26.07 6.58 13.75
N ASP A 164 25.60 5.58 14.50
CA ASP A 164 26.01 4.18 14.32
C ASP A 164 25.47 3.64 13.01
N ALA A 165 24.18 3.83 12.74
CA ALA A 165 23.55 3.40 11.50
C ALA A 165 24.18 4.07 10.27
N LYS A 166 24.57 5.35 10.39
CA LYS A 166 25.23 6.07 9.30
C LYS A 166 26.64 5.53 9.06
N THR A 167 27.40 5.26 10.10
CA THR A 167 28.75 4.70 9.99
C THR A 167 28.71 3.30 9.38
N GLN A 168 27.77 2.47 9.82
CA GLN A 168 27.53 1.14 9.25
C GLN A 168 27.12 1.23 7.77
N GLY A 169 26.21 2.14 7.43
CA GLY A 169 25.78 2.37 6.05
C GLY A 169 26.93 2.79 5.13
N ARG A 170 27.80 3.70 5.60
CA ARG A 170 29.00 4.11 4.87
C ARG A 170 29.94 2.93 4.63
N GLY A 171 30.24 2.16 5.68
CA GLY A 171 31.09 0.98 5.59
C GLY A 171 30.52 -0.09 4.65
N PHE A 172 29.19 -0.27 4.64
CA PHE A 172 28.51 -1.18 3.71
C PHE A 172 28.72 -0.75 2.25
N VAL A 173 28.44 0.52 1.93
CA VAL A 173 28.61 1.04 0.56
C VAL A 173 30.08 1.00 0.13
N ASP A 174 31.01 1.40 1.01
CA ASP A 174 32.45 1.31 0.73
C ASP A 174 32.87 -0.14 0.46
N GLY A 175 32.33 -1.12 1.19
CA GLY A 175 32.56 -2.55 0.97
C GLY A 175 32.06 -3.04 -0.38
N VAL A 176 30.87 -2.63 -0.80
CA VAL A 176 30.31 -3.01 -2.12
C VAL A 176 31.12 -2.39 -3.26
N VAL A 177 31.50 -1.12 -3.16
CA VAL A 177 32.29 -0.43 -4.19
C VAL A 177 33.71 -0.99 -4.30
N SER A 178 34.37 -1.24 -3.17
CA SER A 178 35.77 -1.76 -3.14
C SER A 178 35.89 -3.22 -3.55
N SER A 179 34.84 -4.02 -3.37
CA SER A 179 34.81 -5.42 -3.82
C SER A 179 34.54 -5.60 -5.32
N GLY A 180 34.26 -4.51 -6.06
CA GLY A 180 33.93 -4.57 -7.49
C GLY A 180 32.50 -4.99 -7.81
N ARG A 181 31.73 -5.44 -6.80
CA ARG A 181 30.32 -5.85 -6.96
C ARG A 181 29.41 -4.75 -7.47
N ALA A 182 29.75 -3.48 -7.18
CA ALA A 182 29.06 -2.33 -7.75
C ALA A 182 29.11 -2.29 -9.29
N ASP A 183 30.13 -2.88 -9.92
CA ASP A 183 30.28 -2.93 -11.38
C ASP A 183 29.52 -4.10 -12.02
N GLU A 184 29.14 -5.12 -11.23
CA GLU A 184 28.55 -6.37 -11.73
C GLU A 184 27.07 -6.21 -12.09
N ALA A 185 26.40 -5.15 -11.64
CA ALA A 185 24.97 -4.89 -11.87
C ALA A 185 24.60 -4.69 -13.35
N HIS A 186 25.47 -4.08 -14.17
CA HIS A 186 25.23 -3.89 -15.60
C HIS A 186 25.25 -5.22 -16.40
N SER A 187 25.74 -6.32 -15.81
CA SER A 187 25.75 -7.62 -16.49
C SER A 187 24.42 -8.38 -16.40
N ALA A 188 23.55 -8.06 -15.43
CA ALA A 188 22.21 -8.63 -15.30
C ALA A 188 21.17 -7.92 -16.20
N GLU A 189 21.44 -6.68 -16.59
CA GLU A 189 20.60 -5.90 -17.52
C GLU A 189 20.55 -6.53 -18.92
N ALA A 190 21.61 -7.22 -19.35
CA ALA A 190 21.65 -7.88 -20.65
C ALA A 190 20.57 -8.95 -20.85
N VAL A 191 19.99 -9.50 -19.77
CA VAL A 191 19.03 -10.61 -19.87
C VAL A 191 17.58 -10.19 -19.60
N GLY A 192 17.35 -9.08 -18.90
CA GLY A 192 16.02 -8.47 -18.74
C GLY A 192 15.68 -7.45 -19.84
N ALA A 193 16.67 -6.72 -20.35
CA ALA A 193 16.46 -5.62 -21.30
C ALA A 193 16.15 -6.07 -22.73
N MET A 194 16.28 -7.36 -23.06
CA MET A 194 16.03 -7.86 -24.42
C MET A 194 14.52 -7.99 -24.75
N GLU A 195 13.61 -7.89 -23.78
CA GLU A 195 12.19 -8.21 -24.03
C GLU A 195 11.16 -7.14 -23.63
N MET A 196 11.56 -6.08 -22.92
CA MET A 196 10.62 -5.11 -22.34
C MET A 196 11.09 -3.70 -22.65
N GLY A 197 10.65 -3.16 -23.79
CA GLY A 197 11.04 -1.86 -24.35
C GLY A 197 10.67 -0.61 -23.54
N GLU A 198 10.78 -0.67 -22.22
CA GLU A 198 10.78 0.49 -21.34
C GLU A 198 12.17 0.65 -20.72
N GLU A 199 12.80 1.80 -20.93
CA GLU A 199 13.94 2.27 -20.14
C GLU A 199 13.46 2.58 -18.71
N ARG A 200 13.11 1.54 -17.93
CA ARG A 200 12.95 1.70 -16.50
C ARG A 200 14.35 1.63 -15.91
N SER A 201 14.88 2.77 -15.46
CA SER A 201 16.19 2.84 -14.81
C SER A 201 16.23 1.86 -13.64
N THR A 202 16.85 0.70 -13.85
CA THR A 202 17.08 -0.30 -12.81
C THR A 202 18.14 0.26 -11.88
N TRP A 203 17.76 0.54 -10.63
CA TRP A 203 18.72 1.01 -9.64
C TRP A 203 19.86 -0.02 -9.49
N GLY A 204 21.09 0.41 -9.70
CA GLY A 204 22.25 -0.45 -9.75
C GLY A 204 23.41 0.12 -10.57
N GLY A 205 24.57 -0.49 -10.42
CA GLY A 205 25.78 -0.05 -11.11
C GLY A 205 26.61 0.94 -10.30
N ARG A 206 27.87 1.13 -10.71
CA ARG A 206 28.85 1.89 -9.93
C ARG A 206 28.41 3.33 -9.67
N SER A 207 27.72 3.96 -10.63
CA SER A 207 27.23 5.34 -10.47
C SER A 207 26.26 5.45 -9.29
N ASP A 208 25.26 4.58 -9.22
CA ASP A 208 24.23 4.59 -8.18
C ASP A 208 24.81 4.32 -6.79
N TRP A 209 25.74 3.36 -6.69
CA TRP A 209 26.48 3.11 -5.45
C TRP A 209 27.34 4.30 -5.03
N LEU A 210 27.97 5.01 -5.98
CA LEU A 210 28.72 6.23 -5.69
C LEU A 210 27.80 7.37 -5.26
N GLU A 211 26.62 7.53 -5.87
CA GLU A 211 25.64 8.53 -5.43
C GLU A 211 25.16 8.25 -4.01
N ALA A 212 24.82 7.01 -3.68
CA ALA A 212 24.47 6.59 -2.33
C ALA A 212 25.61 6.88 -1.34
N ARG A 213 26.85 6.61 -1.74
CA ARG A 213 28.06 6.96 -0.97
C ARG A 213 28.14 8.46 -0.72
N HIS A 214 27.97 9.28 -1.75
CA HIS A 214 28.02 10.75 -1.64
C HIS A 214 26.91 11.30 -0.75
N LEU A 215 25.72 10.71 -0.80
CA LEU A 215 24.60 11.06 0.08
C LEU A 215 25.00 10.83 1.55
N LEU A 216 25.50 9.65 1.88
CA LEU A 216 25.93 9.29 3.23
C LEU A 216 27.16 10.06 3.71
N ASN A 217 28.12 10.37 2.83
CA ASN A 217 29.43 10.95 3.17
C ASN A 217 29.50 12.48 3.23
N GLY A 218 28.42 13.21 2.92
CA GLY A 218 28.46 14.67 3.09
C GLY A 218 27.17 15.39 2.77
N ARG A 219 26.41 14.97 1.77
CA ARG A 219 25.19 15.70 1.37
C ARG A 219 24.16 15.77 2.50
N LEU A 220 24.02 14.69 3.29
CA LEU A 220 23.16 14.70 4.48
C LEU A 220 23.65 15.62 5.60
N GLU A 221 24.94 15.91 5.68
CA GLU A 221 25.50 16.82 6.71
C GLU A 221 25.24 18.28 6.37
N GLN A 222 25.13 18.61 5.08
CA GLN A 222 24.81 19.95 4.60
C GLN A 222 23.34 20.33 4.81
N ILE A 223 22.46 19.34 5.00
CA ILE A 223 21.06 19.58 5.30
C ILE A 223 20.96 19.91 6.80
N ALA A 224 20.40 21.07 7.14
CA ALA A 224 20.19 21.45 8.54
C ALA A 224 18.97 20.74 9.14
N ASP A 225 17.86 20.73 8.39
CA ASP A 225 16.58 20.18 8.84
C ASP A 225 16.59 18.64 8.88
N PRO A 226 16.40 18.01 10.06
CA PRO A 226 16.30 16.56 10.14
C PRO A 226 15.10 16.00 9.37
N LEU A 227 13.98 16.74 9.25
CA LEU A 227 12.82 16.26 8.50
C LEU A 227 13.14 16.13 7.00
N GLU A 228 13.85 17.12 6.43
CA GLU A 228 14.37 17.06 5.07
C GLU A 228 15.35 15.88 4.85
N LYS A 229 16.22 15.59 5.82
CA LYS A 229 17.09 14.39 5.76
C LYS A 229 16.25 13.13 5.70
N GLY A 230 15.25 13.03 6.59
CA GLY A 230 14.29 11.94 6.64
C GLY A 230 13.64 11.72 5.29
N ARG A 231 13.03 12.77 4.73
CA ARG A 231 12.36 12.74 3.42
C ARG A 231 13.27 12.23 2.32
N ARG A 232 14.51 12.76 2.25
CA ARG A 232 15.46 12.44 1.19
C ARG A 232 15.91 10.98 1.25
N LEU A 233 16.22 10.50 2.45
CA LEU A 233 16.60 9.11 2.68
C LEU A 233 15.45 8.13 2.37
N LEU A 234 14.24 8.45 2.82
CA LEU A 234 13.06 7.64 2.53
C LEU A 234 12.72 7.62 1.03
N SER A 235 12.87 8.74 0.33
CA SER A 235 12.70 8.80 -1.13
C SER A 235 13.72 7.90 -1.84
N GLN A 236 14.98 7.96 -1.43
CA GLN A 236 16.02 7.10 -2.00
C GLN A 236 15.79 5.63 -1.67
N SER A 237 15.29 5.31 -0.48
CA SER A 237 14.93 3.93 -0.13
C SER A 237 13.88 3.35 -1.09
N ILE A 238 12.83 4.10 -1.43
CA ILE A 238 11.78 3.62 -2.35
C ILE A 238 12.21 3.65 -3.82
N GLU A 239 13.19 4.48 -4.18
CA GLU A 239 13.81 4.47 -5.52
C GLU A 239 14.68 3.22 -5.70
N ILE A 240 15.43 2.84 -4.66
CA ILE A 240 16.26 1.63 -4.65
C ILE A 240 15.39 0.37 -4.61
N ASP A 241 14.42 0.34 -3.69
CA ASP A 241 13.50 -0.77 -3.51
C ASP A 241 12.05 -0.26 -3.48
N PRO A 242 11.38 -0.27 -4.64
CA PRO A 242 9.98 0.11 -4.74
C PRO A 242 9.02 -0.74 -3.90
N SER A 243 9.44 -1.93 -3.46
CA SER A 243 8.65 -2.83 -2.62
C SER A 243 8.76 -2.52 -1.12
N HIS A 244 9.61 -1.57 -0.72
CA HIS A 244 9.81 -1.24 0.69
C HIS A 244 8.61 -0.46 1.27
N GLU A 245 7.64 -1.21 1.81
CA GLU A 245 6.36 -0.72 2.34
C GLU A 245 6.55 0.29 3.48
N GLU A 246 7.42 0.01 4.45
CA GLU A 246 7.67 0.85 5.62
C GLU A 246 8.28 2.20 5.21
N ALA A 247 9.25 2.19 4.29
CA ALA A 247 9.84 3.41 3.75
C ALA A 247 8.77 4.31 3.12
N ARG A 248 7.84 3.72 2.37
CA ARG A 248 6.71 4.42 1.76
C ARG A 248 5.75 4.99 2.82
N ILE A 249 5.42 4.22 3.87
CA ILE A 249 4.61 4.69 5.02
C ILE A 249 5.23 5.90 5.71
N TYR A 250 6.54 5.85 5.97
CA TYR A 250 7.24 6.96 6.62
C TYR A 250 7.39 8.17 5.69
N LEU A 251 7.58 7.98 4.39
CA LEU A 251 7.60 9.09 3.44
C LEU A 251 6.23 9.78 3.36
N ALA A 252 5.15 9.00 3.36
CA ALA A 252 3.78 9.53 3.45
C ALA A 252 3.58 10.32 4.75
N TYR A 253 4.12 9.84 5.87
CA TYR A 253 4.08 10.55 7.16
C TYR A 253 4.80 11.89 7.08
N VAL A 254 6.00 11.93 6.51
CA VAL A 254 6.74 13.19 6.28
C VAL A 254 5.92 14.15 5.43
N TYR A 255 5.37 13.70 4.30
CA TYR A 255 4.54 14.57 3.45
C TYR A 255 3.29 15.08 4.16
N SER A 256 2.67 14.28 5.03
CA SER A 256 1.54 14.71 5.87
C SER A 256 1.95 15.85 6.80
N ARG A 257 3.13 15.75 7.44
CA ARG A 257 3.68 16.79 8.32
C ARG A 257 4.08 18.07 7.58
N GLU A 258 4.50 17.95 6.32
CA GLU A 258 4.77 19.09 5.43
C GLU A 258 3.49 19.71 4.83
N GLY A 259 2.30 19.19 5.17
CA GLY A 259 1.03 19.67 4.61
C GLY A 259 0.76 19.22 3.17
N LYS A 260 1.60 18.35 2.59
CA LYS A 260 1.44 17.79 1.25
C LYS A 260 0.47 16.60 1.28
N LYS A 261 -0.77 16.86 1.71
CA LYS A 261 -1.79 15.84 1.99
C LYS A 261 -2.08 14.90 0.82
N LEU A 262 -2.19 15.43 -0.40
CA LEU A 262 -2.44 14.60 -1.60
C LEU A 262 -1.32 13.59 -1.87
N LYS A 263 -0.05 14.00 -1.69
CA LYS A 263 1.11 13.10 -1.83
C LYS A 263 1.12 12.05 -0.73
N ALA A 264 0.84 12.45 0.51
CA ALA A 264 0.72 11.52 1.62
C ALA A 264 -0.40 10.50 1.40
N ALA A 265 -1.57 10.95 0.98
CA ALA A 265 -2.73 10.11 0.70
C ALA A 265 -2.43 9.10 -0.42
N SER A 266 -1.81 9.53 -1.52
CA SER A 266 -1.35 8.63 -2.59
C SER A 266 -0.40 7.55 -2.05
N LEU A 267 0.64 7.92 -1.31
CA LEU A 267 1.59 6.92 -0.81
C LEU A 267 0.97 5.96 0.22
N TYR A 268 0.09 6.44 1.10
CA TYR A 268 -0.63 5.54 2.01
C TYR A 268 -1.56 4.60 1.25
N ARG A 269 -2.25 5.12 0.24
CA ARG A 269 -3.15 4.35 -0.60
C ARG A 269 -2.42 3.23 -1.34
N ASP A 270 -1.30 3.55 -1.98
CA ASP A 270 -0.44 2.53 -2.60
C ASP A 270 -0.08 1.43 -1.58
N VAL A 271 0.35 1.79 -0.36
CA VAL A 271 0.65 0.75 0.66
C VAL A 271 -0.59 -0.06 1.05
N PHE A 272 -1.75 0.58 1.20
CA PHE A 272 -2.99 -0.10 1.56
C PHE A 272 -3.41 -1.13 0.50
N ASP A 273 -3.26 -0.79 -0.78
CA ASP A 273 -3.69 -1.63 -1.90
C ASP A 273 -2.68 -2.76 -2.17
N THR A 274 -1.38 -2.46 -2.05
CA THR A 274 -0.32 -3.31 -2.61
C THR A 274 0.49 -4.08 -1.59
N ALA A 275 0.51 -3.66 -0.32
CA ALA A 275 1.38 -4.29 0.68
C ALA A 275 1.05 -5.77 0.87
N LEU A 276 2.05 -6.62 1.05
CA LEU A 276 1.86 -8.04 1.40
C LEU A 276 1.56 -8.20 2.90
N SER A 277 2.12 -7.31 3.73
CA SER A 277 1.88 -7.32 5.17
C SER A 277 0.53 -6.69 5.51
N LEU A 278 -0.36 -7.47 6.14
CA LEU A 278 -1.65 -6.97 6.65
C LEU A 278 -1.45 -5.83 7.65
N SER A 279 -0.36 -5.88 8.42
CA SER A 279 -0.02 -4.85 9.39
C SER A 279 0.37 -3.53 8.71
N ASN A 280 1.14 -3.58 7.61
CA ASN A 280 1.48 -2.39 6.84
C ASN A 280 0.25 -1.80 6.15
N ARG A 281 -0.66 -2.64 5.61
CA ARG A 281 -1.98 -2.17 5.15
C ARG A 281 -2.77 -1.50 6.27
N GLY A 282 -2.72 -2.05 7.48
CA GLY A 282 -3.31 -1.47 8.69
C GLY A 282 -2.79 -0.08 9.04
N HIS A 283 -1.46 0.09 9.01
CA HIS A 283 -0.82 1.38 9.25
C HIS A 283 -1.22 2.40 8.18
N ALA A 284 -1.25 1.99 6.91
CA ALA A 284 -1.72 2.82 5.82
C ALA A 284 -3.20 3.21 5.97
N ALA A 285 -4.09 2.26 6.24
CA ALA A 285 -5.53 2.49 6.45
C ALA A 285 -5.80 3.45 7.62
N MET A 286 -5.08 3.28 8.73
CA MET A 286 -5.18 4.17 9.89
C MET A 286 -4.88 5.63 9.51
N GLN A 287 -3.76 5.85 8.79
CA GLN A 287 -3.31 7.20 8.45
C GLN A 287 -4.10 7.81 7.30
N LEU A 288 -4.46 7.03 6.28
CA LEU A 288 -5.31 7.48 5.19
C LEU A 288 -6.71 7.86 5.70
N GLY A 289 -7.28 7.05 6.61
CA GLY A 289 -8.55 7.38 7.25
C GLY A 289 -8.47 8.67 8.07
N ARG A 290 -7.34 8.91 8.75
CA ARG A 290 -7.10 10.18 9.46
C ARG A 290 -7.03 11.37 8.50
N LEU A 291 -6.40 11.23 7.35
CA LEU A 291 -6.34 12.29 6.33
C LEU A 291 -7.75 12.63 5.82
N HIS A 292 -8.53 11.62 5.43
CA HIS A 292 -9.93 11.79 5.00
C HIS A 292 -10.79 12.45 6.07
N PHE A 293 -10.68 11.98 7.33
CA PHE A 293 -11.42 12.57 8.45
C PHE A 293 -11.10 14.06 8.64
N LEU A 294 -9.82 14.44 8.55
CA LEU A 294 -9.38 15.84 8.67
C LEU A 294 -9.80 16.71 7.48
N GLU A 295 -10.09 16.11 6.33
CA GLU A 295 -10.65 16.79 5.15
C GLU A 295 -12.18 16.86 5.17
N GLY A 296 -12.81 16.27 6.19
CA GLY A 296 -14.26 16.23 6.36
C GLY A 296 -14.93 15.04 5.66
N ASP A 297 -14.17 14.19 4.98
CA ASP A 297 -14.65 12.95 4.41
C ASP A 297 -14.72 11.84 5.47
N VAL A 298 -15.70 11.98 6.35
CA VAL A 298 -15.94 11.03 7.44
C VAL A 298 -16.40 9.66 6.90
N HIS A 299 -16.94 9.61 5.68
CA HIS A 299 -17.40 8.36 5.08
C HIS A 299 -16.21 7.47 4.70
N GLU A 300 -15.27 8.01 3.92
CA GLU A 300 -14.06 7.28 3.52
C GLU A 300 -13.20 6.89 4.72
N ALA A 301 -13.09 7.76 5.72
CA ALA A 301 -12.41 7.43 6.97
C ALA A 301 -13.02 6.20 7.66
N LEU A 302 -14.35 6.13 7.72
CA LEU A 302 -15.06 4.98 8.32
C LEU A 302 -14.91 3.70 7.51
N ILE A 303 -14.81 3.76 6.18
CA ILE A 303 -14.57 2.57 5.34
C ILE A 303 -13.23 1.93 5.72
N LEU A 304 -12.15 2.73 5.70
CA LEU A 304 -10.80 2.27 6.01
C LEU A 304 -10.68 1.74 7.44
N TRP A 305 -11.22 2.46 8.42
CA TRP A 305 -11.15 2.06 9.81
C TRP A 305 -12.01 0.83 10.13
N ARG A 306 -13.18 0.67 9.49
CA ARG A 306 -13.99 -0.55 9.64
C ARG A 306 -13.32 -1.76 8.99
N TRP A 307 -12.63 -1.58 7.86
CA TRP A 307 -11.83 -2.65 7.26
C TRP A 307 -10.79 -3.20 8.25
N MET A 308 -10.17 -2.35 9.08
CA MET A 308 -9.25 -2.79 10.14
C MET A 308 -9.92 -3.64 11.24
N ASN A 309 -11.21 -3.42 11.51
CA ASN A 309 -11.98 -4.27 12.42
C ASN A 309 -12.37 -5.60 11.75
N ILE A 310 -12.84 -5.54 10.50
CA ILE A 310 -13.34 -6.71 9.75
C ILE A 310 -12.21 -7.68 9.41
N SER A 311 -11.02 -7.17 9.10
CA SER A 311 -9.82 -7.98 8.84
C SER A 311 -9.25 -8.70 10.07
N GLY A 312 -9.79 -8.46 11.27
CA GLY A 312 -9.27 -9.02 12.52
C GLY A 312 -8.08 -8.23 13.12
N LEU A 313 -7.47 -7.34 12.34
CA LEU A 313 -6.25 -6.63 12.71
C LEU A 313 -6.34 -5.89 14.06
N SER A 314 -7.44 -5.19 14.31
CA SER A 314 -7.67 -4.46 15.58
C SER A 314 -7.74 -5.37 16.82
N SER A 315 -8.05 -6.65 16.63
CA SER A 315 -8.17 -7.65 17.69
C SER A 315 -6.86 -8.42 17.89
N ASP A 316 -6.16 -8.71 16.79
CA ASP A 316 -4.95 -9.52 16.78
C ASP A 316 -3.71 -8.70 17.18
N GLU A 317 -3.71 -7.40 16.86
CA GLU A 317 -2.58 -6.50 17.09
C GLU A 317 -3.02 -5.29 17.92
N ALA A 318 -2.71 -5.31 19.22
CA ALA A 318 -3.16 -4.31 20.21
C ALA A 318 -2.88 -2.85 19.79
N ARG A 319 -1.80 -2.59 19.04
CA ARG A 319 -1.46 -1.25 18.54
C ARG A 319 -2.54 -0.64 17.63
N PHE A 320 -3.38 -1.45 17.00
CA PHE A 320 -4.46 -0.98 16.14
C PHE A 320 -5.80 -0.83 16.86
N ASN A 321 -5.92 -1.25 18.12
CA ASN A 321 -7.18 -1.18 18.88
C ASN A 321 -7.73 0.26 18.96
N VAL A 322 -6.84 1.27 18.95
CA VAL A 322 -7.18 2.71 18.89
C VAL A 322 -8.08 3.09 17.71
N VAL A 323 -8.16 2.26 16.66
CA VAL A 323 -9.08 2.47 15.54
C VAL A 323 -10.54 2.55 15.99
N ARG A 324 -10.92 1.82 17.05
CA ARG A 324 -12.28 1.85 17.62
C ARG A 324 -12.62 3.22 18.20
N PHE A 325 -11.63 3.91 18.78
CA PHE A 325 -11.78 5.30 19.21
C PHE A 325 -12.05 6.22 18.02
N ASN A 326 -11.26 6.09 16.95
CA ASN A 326 -11.43 6.90 15.74
C ASN A 326 -12.80 6.69 15.08
N ILE A 327 -13.29 5.44 15.03
CA ILE A 327 -14.64 5.11 14.57
C ILE A 327 -15.70 5.78 15.46
N GLY A 328 -15.52 5.73 16.78
CA GLY A 328 -16.41 6.40 17.73
C GLY A 328 -16.47 7.91 17.53
N VAL A 329 -15.32 8.56 17.36
CA VAL A 329 -15.20 9.99 17.02
C VAL A 329 -15.91 10.29 15.70
N ALA A 330 -15.74 9.46 14.67
CA ALA A 330 -16.41 9.65 13.38
C ALA A 330 -17.93 9.51 13.46
N TYR A 331 -18.46 8.55 14.24
CA TYR A 331 -19.90 8.50 14.49
C TYR A 331 -20.40 9.70 15.26
N ALA A 332 -19.64 10.18 16.25
CA ALA A 332 -19.98 11.39 16.97
C ALA A 332 -20.04 12.59 16.02
N GLN A 333 -19.08 12.73 15.11
CA GLN A 333 -19.08 13.78 14.09
C GLN A 333 -20.31 13.72 13.16
N GLN A 334 -20.82 12.52 12.86
CA GLN A 334 -21.99 12.30 11.99
C GLN A 334 -23.34 12.38 12.68
N GLY A 335 -23.42 12.74 13.96
CA GLY A 335 -24.71 12.74 14.66
C GLY A 335 -25.14 11.37 15.22
N ARG A 336 -24.33 10.32 15.09
CA ARG A 336 -24.70 8.92 15.45
C ARG A 336 -24.23 8.53 16.86
N ASP A 337 -24.81 9.14 17.88
CA ASP A 337 -24.35 9.01 19.29
C ASP A 337 -24.27 7.59 19.81
N GLN A 338 -25.32 6.79 19.66
CA GLN A 338 -25.30 5.44 20.21
C GLN A 338 -24.17 4.61 19.61
N ARG A 339 -23.95 4.72 18.28
CA ARG A 339 -22.84 4.01 17.62
C ARG A 339 -21.47 4.48 18.08
N ALA A 340 -21.34 5.76 18.43
CA ALA A 340 -20.11 6.29 19.00
C ALA A 340 -19.82 5.66 20.37
N LEU A 341 -20.83 5.65 21.25
CA LEU A 341 -20.75 5.05 22.58
C LEU A 341 -20.48 3.55 22.52
N ASP A 342 -21.15 2.82 21.61
CA ASP A 342 -20.89 1.40 21.37
C ASP A 342 -19.42 1.16 20.97
N SER A 343 -18.87 2.01 20.09
CA SER A 343 -17.48 1.89 19.65
C SER A 343 -16.47 2.15 20.78
N PHE A 344 -16.78 3.09 21.68
CA PHE A 344 -15.96 3.35 22.85
C PHE A 344 -16.05 2.24 23.89
N ARG A 345 -17.24 1.66 24.07
CA ARG A 345 -17.46 0.52 24.97
C ARG A 345 -16.69 -0.70 24.46
N ASP A 346 -16.78 -1.00 23.17
CA ASP A 346 -16.00 -2.06 22.53
C ASP A 346 -14.49 -1.90 22.74
N LEU A 347 -13.97 -0.67 22.63
CA LEU A 347 -12.57 -0.36 22.89
C LEU A 347 -12.17 -0.62 24.35
N LEU A 348 -12.97 -0.12 25.29
CA LEU A 348 -12.74 -0.30 26.72
C LEU A 348 -12.78 -1.79 27.09
N ASP A 349 -13.78 -2.53 26.64
CA ASP A 349 -13.92 -3.95 26.92
C ASP A 349 -12.77 -4.77 26.30
N ALA A 350 -12.25 -4.36 25.14
CA ALA A 350 -11.06 -4.96 24.56
C ALA A 350 -9.80 -4.68 25.40
N GLN A 351 -9.62 -3.44 25.87
CA GLN A 351 -8.49 -3.07 26.75
C GLN A 351 -8.52 -3.88 28.06
N LEU A 352 -9.67 -3.95 28.71
CA LEU A 352 -9.82 -4.67 29.98
C LEU A 352 -9.61 -6.17 29.80
N ARG A 353 -10.11 -6.78 28.70
CA ARG A 353 -9.85 -8.19 28.38
C ARG A 353 -8.37 -8.48 28.14
N ALA A 354 -7.62 -7.52 27.62
CA ALA A 354 -6.17 -7.63 27.44
C ALA A 354 -5.38 -7.39 28.74
N GLY A 355 -6.05 -7.10 29.86
CA GLY A 355 -5.42 -6.80 31.14
C GLY A 355 -4.87 -5.38 31.25
N GLY A 356 -5.28 -4.47 30.36
CA GLY A 356 -4.95 -3.05 30.45
C GLY A 356 -5.93 -2.27 31.33
N GLU A 357 -5.63 -0.99 31.57
CA GLU A 357 -6.39 -0.16 32.51
C GLU A 357 -7.39 0.75 31.79
N ALA A 358 -8.51 1.08 32.46
CA ALA A 358 -9.49 2.04 31.93
C ALA A 358 -8.91 3.46 31.77
N SER A 359 -7.90 3.80 32.58
CA SER A 359 -7.19 5.09 32.52
C SER A 359 -6.47 5.31 31.18
N ASP A 360 -5.98 4.25 30.55
CA ASP A 360 -5.34 4.34 29.23
C ASP A 360 -6.34 4.79 28.16
N ILE A 361 -7.57 4.29 28.24
CA ILE A 361 -8.66 4.69 27.35
C ILE A 361 -9.15 6.08 27.70
N ALA A 362 -9.27 6.41 28.99
CA ALA A 362 -9.65 7.74 29.44
C ALA A 362 -8.66 8.81 28.95
N ALA A 363 -7.36 8.51 28.90
CA ALA A 363 -6.33 9.40 28.37
C ALA A 363 -6.61 9.80 26.91
N LEU A 364 -7.15 8.90 26.08
CA LEU A 364 -7.51 9.23 24.68
C LEU A 364 -8.56 10.35 24.61
N PHE A 365 -9.53 10.40 25.53
CA PHE A 365 -10.52 11.47 25.56
C PHE A 365 -9.90 12.81 25.99
N VAL A 366 -8.87 12.79 26.83
CA VAL A 366 -8.18 14.00 27.31
C VAL A 366 -7.18 14.53 26.28
N GLU A 367 -6.37 13.65 25.69
CA GLU A 367 -5.27 13.98 24.79
C GLU A 367 -5.72 14.45 23.40
N ASN A 368 -6.99 14.23 23.03
CA ASN A 368 -7.54 14.59 21.72
C ASN A 368 -8.51 15.79 21.83
N PRO A 369 -8.01 17.05 21.81
CA PRO A 369 -8.85 18.24 21.97
C PRO A 369 -9.89 18.42 20.85
N ASP A 370 -9.57 17.99 19.63
CA ASP A 370 -10.52 18.10 18.52
C ASP A 370 -11.68 17.11 18.67
N ALA A 371 -11.41 15.88 19.16
CA ALA A 371 -12.46 14.95 19.53
C ALA A 371 -13.34 15.50 20.66
N ARG A 372 -12.75 16.15 21.67
CA ARG A 372 -13.51 16.81 22.74
C ARG A 372 -14.45 17.89 22.23
N LYS A 373 -14.01 18.75 21.32
CA LYS A 373 -14.88 19.75 20.69
C LYS A 373 -16.07 19.11 19.99
N ILE A 374 -15.86 17.98 19.31
CA ILE A 374 -16.94 17.22 18.67
C ILE A 374 -17.94 16.80 19.74
N PHE A 375 -17.48 16.16 20.82
CA PHE A 375 -18.33 15.67 21.91
C PHE A 375 -19.09 16.79 22.64
N GLU A 376 -18.42 17.90 22.95
CA GLU A 376 -19.01 19.07 23.63
C GLU A 376 -20.07 19.77 22.79
N ALA A 377 -19.91 19.78 21.47
CA ALA A 377 -20.92 20.32 20.55
C ALA A 377 -22.21 19.47 20.51
N ARG A 378 -22.23 18.27 21.12
CA ARG A 378 -23.37 17.34 21.10
C ARG A 378 -24.20 17.44 22.37
N PRO A 379 -25.47 17.89 22.29
CA PRO A 379 -26.34 17.98 23.46
C PRO A 379 -26.51 16.63 24.18
N GLY A 380 -26.14 16.58 25.46
CA GLY A 380 -26.32 15.40 26.30
C GLY A 380 -25.35 14.24 26.05
N PHE A 381 -24.43 14.35 25.09
CA PHE A 381 -23.50 13.27 24.75
C PHE A 381 -22.57 12.92 25.92
N LEU A 382 -21.95 13.92 26.55
CA LEU A 382 -21.05 13.69 27.69
C LEU A 382 -21.77 13.02 28.87
N ALA A 383 -23.03 13.38 29.12
CA ALA A 383 -23.83 12.73 30.17
C ALA A 383 -24.13 11.26 29.83
N GLN A 384 -24.39 10.95 28.55
CA GLN A 384 -24.55 9.57 28.10
C GLN A 384 -23.24 8.80 28.16
N LEU A 385 -22.11 9.42 27.79
CA LEU A 385 -20.77 8.84 27.90
C LEU A 385 -20.44 8.46 29.35
N MET A 386 -20.66 9.37 30.31
CA MET A 386 -20.47 9.09 31.73
C MET A 386 -21.38 7.98 32.26
N LYS A 387 -22.63 7.92 31.77
CA LYS A 387 -23.58 6.88 32.18
C LYS A 387 -23.25 5.51 31.58
N GLN A 388 -22.83 5.48 30.31
CA GLN A 388 -22.58 4.24 29.58
C GLN A 388 -21.16 3.73 29.74
N LEU A 389 -20.20 4.55 30.17
CA LEU A 389 -18.80 4.20 30.42
C LEU A 389 -18.28 4.82 31.73
N PRO A 390 -18.88 4.51 32.90
CA PRO A 390 -18.47 5.07 34.19
C PRO A 390 -17.01 4.78 34.54
N GLU A 391 -16.46 3.65 34.08
CA GLU A 391 -15.09 3.19 34.36
C GLU A 391 -14.02 4.18 33.87
N LEU A 392 -14.33 4.99 32.84
CA LEU A 392 -13.43 6.03 32.34
C LEU A 392 -13.27 7.21 33.31
N PHE A 393 -14.13 7.32 34.32
CA PHE A 393 -14.22 8.47 35.23
C PHE A 393 -13.90 8.13 36.70
N GLU A 394 -13.84 6.85 37.06
CA GLU A 394 -13.70 6.40 38.46
C GLU A 394 -12.26 6.44 39.01
N ALA A 395 -11.24 6.64 38.16
CA ALA A 395 -9.81 6.51 38.52
C ALA A 395 -9.22 7.61 39.43
N ASN A 396 -10.02 8.53 39.99
CA ASN A 396 -9.53 9.61 40.86
C ASN A 396 -9.83 9.44 42.36
N GLU A 397 -10.52 8.38 42.81
CA GLU A 397 -10.90 8.26 44.23
C GLU A 397 -10.00 7.35 45.09
N VAL A 398 -9.13 6.52 44.51
CA VAL A 398 -8.37 5.49 45.27
C VAL A 398 -7.02 5.98 45.80
N SER A 399 -6.59 7.22 45.52
CA SER A 399 -5.33 7.79 46.05
C SER A 399 -5.50 8.64 47.33
N LYS A 400 -6.69 8.65 47.93
CA LYS A 400 -6.96 9.31 49.23
C LYS A 400 -7.70 8.38 50.19
N SER A 401 -7.01 7.37 50.72
CA SER A 401 -7.40 6.71 51.97
C SER A 401 -6.20 6.20 52.72
#